data_AF-A0A964V0J9-F1
#
_entry.id   AF-A0A964V0J9-F1
#
_cell.length_a   1.000
_cell.length_b   1.000
_cell.length_c   1.000
_cell.angle_alpha   90.00
_cell.angle_beta   90.00
_cell.angle_gamma   90.00
#
_symmetry.space_group_name_H-M   'P 1'
#
loop_
_entity.id
_entity.type
_entity.pdbx_description
1 polymer ?
#
loop_
_entity_poly.entity_id
_entity_poly.type
_entity_poly.pdbx_seq_one_letter_code
_entity_poly.pdbx_strand_id
1 'polypeptide(L)'
;MNPEFQRQCWLELSVARVTLMGGSLAALFMLMAFIDAETGTGVALPAVAAATFVALSLAWGGQRAGDAMLVELRDRTWDTQRLSALGSWRMVWGKWLGATSLTWLSGGVCLAVFMLSAKQFEFSIRALLGIQAVTGAVFVQGLSLIGALASAGHPKRNKGPVGARLIAVIGGLVFAYFAFRLGDDELVRWYGRDYPALSFTTCLVVATTAWVVVGAYRMMCNELQVRAMPWLWLIFLLYVSAVITGFFSAGIGTLTNLRTTAVSGLLCTVLAAYLCAFTLFRDPLALRRLVRYGRDGEWRRFGEAVPLWLCSLALSVMWVAISMALSGGVIAPQKPVENLGFVGVPLLLFVIRDLLILLAASNFARPDRAEMTTALTLGLLYWLAPALFEMLGLETVSQLLRPAFWTDPVSASVLLLIQIALCTAWAYRLYRIRAAPRTAATA
;
A
#
# COMPACT_ATOMS: atom_id res chain seq x y z
N MET A 1 13.04 -29.57 4.45
CA MET A 1 12.91 -28.76 3.22
C MET A 1 11.47 -28.26 3.11
N ASN A 2 11.21 -27.06 2.57
CA ASN A 2 9.84 -26.54 2.45
C ASN A 2 9.12 -27.26 1.29
N PRO A 3 8.06 -28.05 1.56
CA PRO A 3 7.43 -28.88 0.52
C PRO A 3 6.74 -28.05 -0.56
N GLU A 4 6.20 -26.87 -0.22
CA GLU A 4 5.55 -25.98 -1.19
C GLU A 4 6.58 -25.38 -2.15
N PHE A 5 7.76 -25.02 -1.65
CA PHE A 5 8.87 -24.57 -2.49
C PHE A 5 9.29 -25.66 -3.48
N GLN A 6 9.49 -26.89 -2.98
CA GLN A 6 9.91 -28.02 -3.81
C GLN A 6 8.90 -28.33 -4.91
N ARG A 7 7.61 -28.37 -4.56
CA ARG A 7 6.52 -28.57 -5.52
C ARG A 7 6.56 -27.52 -6.64
N GLN A 8 6.71 -26.26 -6.29
CA GLN A 8 6.73 -25.19 -7.29
C GLN A 8 8.00 -25.18 -8.14
N CYS A 9 9.17 -25.46 -7.55
CA CYS A 9 10.39 -25.65 -8.33
C CYS A 9 10.26 -26.78 -9.35
N TRP A 10 9.62 -27.90 -9.02
CA TRP A 10 9.38 -28.97 -9.99
C TRP A 10 8.44 -28.58 -11.12
N LEU A 11 7.46 -27.71 -10.84
CA LEU A 11 6.53 -27.21 -11.87
C LEU A 11 7.18 -26.17 -12.79
N GLU A 12 8.05 -25.32 -12.25
CA GLU A 12 8.64 -24.21 -13.00
C GLU A 12 9.98 -24.58 -13.68
N LEU A 13 10.80 -25.41 -13.05
CA LEU A 13 12.14 -25.80 -13.52
C LEU A 13 12.13 -27.10 -14.34
N SER A 14 11.20 -27.23 -15.27
CA SER A 14 11.24 -28.35 -16.21
C SER A 14 12.43 -28.20 -17.17
N VAL A 15 13.03 -29.33 -17.56
CA VAL A 15 14.20 -29.35 -18.47
C VAL A 15 13.93 -28.53 -19.73
N ALA A 16 12.75 -28.72 -20.34
CA ALA A 16 12.35 -27.97 -21.55
C ALA A 16 12.26 -26.46 -21.33
N ARG A 17 11.73 -25.98 -20.18
CA ARG A 17 11.66 -24.54 -19.89
C ARG A 17 13.05 -23.94 -19.68
N VAL A 18 13.91 -24.65 -18.95
CA VAL A 18 15.27 -24.20 -18.66
C VAL A 18 16.11 -24.15 -19.94
N THR A 19 16.03 -25.17 -20.80
CA THR A 19 16.80 -25.20 -22.06
C THR A 19 16.31 -24.15 -23.06
N LEU A 20 14.99 -23.97 -23.23
CA LEU A 20 14.45 -22.93 -24.10
C LEU A 20 14.81 -21.52 -23.61
N MET A 21 14.67 -21.27 -22.30
CA MET A 21 14.96 -19.95 -21.76
C MET A 21 16.46 -19.66 -21.75
N GLY A 22 17.29 -20.63 -21.36
CA GLY A 22 18.75 -20.51 -21.41
C GLY A 22 19.26 -20.31 -22.84
N GLY A 23 18.75 -21.12 -23.79
CA GLY A 23 19.13 -21.03 -25.20
C GLY A 23 18.72 -19.72 -25.85
N SER A 24 17.51 -19.22 -25.58
CA SER A 24 17.06 -17.91 -26.08
C SER A 24 17.85 -16.74 -25.50
N LEU A 25 18.16 -16.75 -24.20
CA LEU A 25 19.02 -15.74 -23.59
C LEU A 25 20.45 -15.78 -24.14
N ALA A 26 21.01 -16.98 -24.30
CA ALA A 26 22.34 -17.14 -24.89
C ALA A 26 22.39 -16.60 -26.33
N ALA A 27 21.39 -16.94 -27.16
CA ALA A 27 21.29 -16.42 -28.53
C ALA A 27 21.15 -14.89 -28.55
N LEU A 28 20.30 -14.32 -27.70
CA LEU A 28 20.11 -12.88 -27.57
C LEU A 28 21.42 -12.17 -27.18
N PHE A 29 22.11 -12.65 -26.14
CA PHE A 29 23.34 -12.01 -25.68
C PHE A 29 24.51 -12.20 -26.64
N MET A 30 24.61 -13.34 -27.33
CA MET A 30 25.61 -13.52 -28.39
C MET A 30 25.38 -12.55 -29.55
N LEU A 31 24.12 -12.36 -29.98
CA LEU A 31 23.77 -11.39 -31.02
C LEU A 31 24.14 -9.96 -30.60
N MET A 32 23.76 -9.55 -29.38
CA MET A 32 24.08 -8.21 -28.89
C MET A 32 25.59 -8.00 -28.69
N ALA A 33 26.33 -9.03 -28.26
CA ALA A 33 27.79 -8.97 -28.16
C ALA A 33 28.45 -8.81 -29.54
N PHE A 34 27.91 -9.45 -30.57
CA PHE A 34 28.38 -9.27 -31.96
C PHE A 34 28.13 -7.84 -32.46
N ILE A 35 26.93 -7.29 -32.21
CA ILE A 35 26.58 -5.91 -32.56
C ILE A 35 27.48 -4.90 -31.83
N ASP A 36 27.77 -5.11 -30.54
CA ASP A 36 28.67 -4.24 -29.79
C ASP A 36 30.11 -4.31 -30.34
N ALA A 37 30.56 -5.48 -30.80
CA ALA A 37 31.87 -5.64 -31.42
C ALA A 37 31.98 -4.90 -32.76
N GLU A 38 30.90 -4.88 -33.57
CA GLU A 38 30.87 -4.15 -34.84
C GLU A 38 30.73 -2.63 -34.66
N THR A 39 29.88 -2.19 -33.73
CA THR A 39 29.60 -0.76 -33.50
C THR A 39 30.67 -0.09 -32.62
N GLY A 40 31.41 -0.86 -31.82
CA GLY A 40 32.42 -0.36 -30.89
C GLY A 40 31.86 0.45 -29.71
N THR A 41 30.54 0.50 -29.52
CA THR A 41 29.91 1.33 -28.49
C THR A 41 30.00 0.73 -27.08
N GLY A 42 29.89 -0.60 -26.97
CA GLY A 42 29.91 -1.31 -25.68
C GLY A 42 28.70 -1.00 -24.77
N VAL A 43 27.64 -0.41 -25.31
CA VAL A 43 26.45 0.01 -24.55
C VAL A 43 25.26 -0.93 -24.80
N ALA A 44 25.18 -1.59 -25.96
CA ALA A 44 23.97 -2.31 -26.35
C ALA A 44 23.76 -3.58 -25.52
N LEU A 45 24.81 -4.38 -25.29
CA LEU A 45 24.76 -5.60 -24.49
C LEU A 45 24.35 -5.33 -23.03
N PRO A 46 24.97 -4.41 -22.27
CA PRO A 46 24.54 -4.12 -20.90
C PRO A 46 23.12 -3.54 -20.84
N ALA A 47 22.73 -2.69 -21.80
CA ALA A 47 21.38 -2.14 -21.85
C ALA A 47 20.32 -3.24 -22.09
N VAL A 48 20.55 -4.14 -23.06
CA VAL A 48 19.63 -5.26 -23.32
C VAL A 48 19.62 -6.26 -22.16
N ALA A 49 20.76 -6.52 -21.52
CA ALA A 49 20.81 -7.35 -20.31
C ALA A 49 19.96 -6.76 -19.17
N ALA A 50 20.08 -5.46 -18.90
CA ALA A 50 19.28 -4.77 -17.90
C ALA A 50 17.77 -4.76 -18.26
N ALA A 51 17.44 -4.45 -19.51
CA ALA A 51 16.05 -4.43 -19.98
C ALA A 51 15.40 -5.83 -19.90
N THR A 52 16.14 -6.86 -20.28
CA THR A 52 15.70 -8.27 -20.21
C THR A 52 15.54 -8.71 -18.76
N PHE A 53 16.44 -8.29 -17.85
CA PHE A 53 16.27 -8.50 -16.42
C PHE A 53 14.95 -7.89 -15.92
N VAL A 54 14.65 -6.65 -16.29
CA VAL A 54 13.41 -5.98 -15.88
C VAL A 54 12.18 -6.72 -16.42
N ALA A 55 12.18 -7.08 -17.70
CA ALA A 55 11.07 -7.81 -18.30
C ALA A 55 10.82 -9.17 -17.62
N LEU A 56 11.87 -9.93 -17.35
CA LEU A 56 11.74 -11.28 -16.78
C LEU A 56 11.52 -11.27 -15.26
N SER A 57 12.31 -10.50 -14.50
CA SER A 57 12.29 -10.56 -13.04
C SER A 57 11.20 -9.68 -12.43
N LEU A 58 10.95 -8.49 -12.99
CA LEU A 58 9.92 -7.58 -12.47
C LEU A 58 8.56 -7.91 -13.08
N ALA A 59 8.42 -7.82 -14.40
CA ALA A 59 7.12 -7.97 -15.03
C ALA A 59 6.63 -9.42 -15.00
N TRP A 60 7.42 -10.36 -15.53
CA TRP A 60 7.01 -11.76 -15.55
C TRP A 60 7.08 -12.41 -14.16
N GLY A 61 8.13 -12.14 -13.38
CA GLY A 61 8.23 -12.59 -11.98
C GLY A 61 7.09 -12.06 -11.12
N GLY A 62 6.71 -10.79 -11.30
CA GLY A 62 5.55 -10.20 -10.63
C GLY A 62 4.25 -10.93 -10.95
N GLN A 63 4.01 -11.25 -12.22
CA GLN A 63 2.85 -12.05 -12.62
C GLN A 63 2.86 -13.44 -11.96
N ARG A 64 4.00 -14.14 -12.00
CA ARG A 64 4.15 -15.47 -11.41
C ARG A 64 3.90 -15.50 -9.91
N ALA A 65 4.42 -14.51 -9.18
CA ALA A 65 4.20 -14.38 -7.74
C ALA A 65 2.71 -14.20 -7.38
N GLY A 66 1.96 -13.45 -8.17
CA GLY A 66 0.51 -13.28 -7.98
C GLY A 66 -0.29 -14.54 -8.39
N ASP A 67 0.03 -15.12 -9.54
CA ASP A 67 -0.68 -16.28 -10.10
C ASP A 67 -0.53 -17.53 -9.23
N ALA A 68 0.58 -17.67 -8.50
CA ALA A 68 0.82 -18.75 -7.54
C ALA A 68 -0.29 -18.89 -6.48
N MET A 69 -0.99 -17.78 -6.20
CA MET A 69 -2.13 -17.74 -5.30
C MET A 69 -3.47 -17.75 -6.07
N LEU A 70 -3.57 -16.96 -7.14
CA LEU A 70 -4.81 -16.81 -7.90
C LEU A 70 -5.28 -18.10 -8.57
N VAL A 71 -4.36 -18.90 -9.08
CA VAL A 71 -4.69 -20.20 -9.71
C VAL A 71 -5.34 -21.13 -8.69
N GLU A 72 -4.78 -21.22 -7.48
CA GLU A 72 -5.31 -22.11 -6.45
C GLU A 72 -6.65 -21.65 -5.88
N LEU A 73 -6.87 -20.33 -5.82
CA LEU A 73 -8.16 -19.75 -5.47
C LEU A 73 -9.22 -20.06 -6.53
N ARG A 74 -8.87 -19.89 -7.81
CA ARG A 74 -9.76 -20.20 -8.93
C ARG A 74 -10.12 -21.69 -8.96
N ASP A 75 -9.13 -22.54 -8.71
CA ASP A 75 -9.26 -23.98 -8.78
C ASP A 75 -9.80 -24.58 -7.46
N ARG A 76 -10.15 -23.73 -6.47
CA ARG A 76 -10.70 -24.10 -5.15
C ARG A 76 -9.82 -25.07 -4.35
N THR A 77 -8.52 -25.09 -4.62
CA THR A 77 -7.55 -25.93 -3.89
C THR A 77 -6.95 -25.21 -2.69
N TRP A 78 -7.15 -23.89 -2.59
CA TRP A 78 -6.66 -23.06 -1.49
C TRP A 78 -7.19 -23.52 -0.12
N ASP A 79 -8.47 -23.87 -0.01
CA ASP A 79 -9.06 -24.29 1.28
C ASP A 79 -8.41 -25.57 1.82
N THR A 80 -8.05 -26.51 0.94
CA THR A 80 -7.29 -27.71 1.33
C THR A 80 -5.88 -27.36 1.80
N GLN A 81 -5.23 -26.37 1.17
CA GLN A 81 -3.89 -25.93 1.60
C GLN A 81 -3.90 -25.17 2.92
N ARG A 82 -4.95 -24.43 3.23
CA ARG A 82 -5.12 -23.77 4.54
C ARG A 82 -5.16 -24.77 5.69
N LEU A 83 -5.59 -26.00 5.44
CA LEU A 83 -5.59 -27.09 6.42
C LEU A 83 -4.24 -27.79 6.55
N SER A 84 -3.26 -27.48 5.69
CA SER A 84 -1.90 -28.03 5.79
C SER A 84 -1.19 -27.50 7.04
N ALA A 85 -0.27 -28.29 7.60
CA ALA A 85 0.50 -27.92 8.78
C ALA A 85 1.58 -26.83 8.52
N LEU A 86 1.55 -26.17 7.36
CA LEU A 86 2.53 -25.14 6.99
C LEU A 86 2.20 -23.80 7.65
N GLY A 87 3.15 -23.27 8.43
CA GLY A 87 3.04 -21.91 8.97
C GLY A 87 3.12 -20.83 7.88
N SER A 88 2.53 -19.67 8.16
CA SER A 88 2.41 -18.54 7.20
C SER A 88 3.75 -18.13 6.57
N TRP A 89 4.84 -18.09 7.35
CA TRP A 89 6.16 -17.73 6.84
C TRP A 89 6.69 -18.73 5.80
N ARG A 90 6.55 -20.04 6.08
CA ARG A 90 6.97 -21.09 5.14
C ARG A 90 6.11 -21.04 3.88
N MET A 91 4.82 -20.77 4.02
CA MET A 91 3.91 -20.68 2.88
C MET A 91 4.25 -19.50 1.96
N VAL A 92 4.55 -18.32 2.52
CA VAL A 92 4.96 -17.13 1.75
C VAL A 92 6.21 -17.42 0.92
N TRP A 93 7.29 -17.88 1.57
CA TRP A 93 8.53 -18.15 0.86
C TRP A 93 8.41 -19.32 -0.13
N GLY A 94 7.61 -20.33 0.22
CA GLY A 94 7.35 -21.47 -0.65
C GLY A 94 6.69 -21.05 -1.95
N LYS A 95 5.63 -20.25 -1.87
CA LYS A 95 4.91 -19.76 -3.05
C LYS A 95 5.68 -18.69 -3.81
N TRP A 96 6.32 -17.77 -3.10
CA TRP A 96 6.98 -16.65 -3.73
C TRP A 96 8.25 -17.11 -4.45
N LEU A 97 9.22 -17.70 -3.74
CA LEU A 97 10.48 -18.12 -4.37
C LEU A 97 10.27 -19.32 -5.29
N GLY A 98 9.30 -20.18 -4.99
CA GLY A 98 8.95 -21.32 -5.84
C GLY A 98 8.46 -20.87 -7.22
N ALA A 99 7.43 -20.02 -7.26
CA ALA A 99 6.80 -19.56 -8.50
C ALA A 99 7.73 -18.69 -9.35
N THR A 100 8.64 -17.96 -8.69
CA THR A 100 9.59 -17.06 -9.35
C THR A 100 10.94 -17.72 -9.63
N SER A 101 11.11 -19.01 -9.33
CA SER A 101 12.40 -19.71 -9.47
C SER A 101 12.98 -19.62 -10.88
N LEU A 102 12.19 -19.92 -11.92
CA LEU A 102 12.64 -19.80 -13.32
C LEU A 102 13.00 -18.35 -13.67
N THR A 103 12.20 -17.37 -13.23
CA THR A 103 12.48 -15.95 -13.49
C THR A 103 13.76 -15.47 -12.80
N TRP A 104 14.07 -15.98 -11.60
CA TRP A 104 15.32 -15.69 -10.90
C TRP A 104 16.54 -16.33 -11.56
N LEU A 105 16.42 -17.55 -12.09
CA LEU A 105 17.51 -18.15 -12.87
C LEU A 105 17.81 -17.34 -14.12
N SER A 106 16.78 -17.00 -14.90
CA SER A 106 16.92 -16.18 -16.12
C SER A 106 17.42 -14.77 -15.81
N GLY A 107 16.87 -14.13 -14.78
CA GLY A 107 17.32 -12.83 -14.29
C GLY A 107 18.76 -12.86 -13.78
N GLY A 108 19.17 -13.92 -13.09
CA GLY A 108 20.55 -14.10 -12.63
C GLY A 108 21.55 -14.11 -13.78
N VAL A 109 21.23 -14.78 -14.90
CA VAL A 109 22.05 -14.73 -16.12
C VAL A 109 22.10 -13.31 -16.70
N CYS A 110 20.96 -12.63 -16.81
CA CYS A 110 20.90 -11.25 -17.29
C CYS A 110 21.77 -10.31 -16.42
N LEU A 111 21.68 -10.46 -15.10
CA LEU A 111 22.42 -9.64 -14.15
C LEU A 111 23.93 -9.92 -14.23
N ALA A 112 24.32 -11.19 -14.37
CA ALA A 112 25.72 -11.56 -14.57
C ALA A 112 26.29 -10.96 -15.86
N VAL A 113 25.54 -11.04 -16.96
CA VAL A 113 25.94 -10.41 -18.23
C VAL A 113 26.09 -8.90 -18.07
N PHE A 114 25.13 -8.22 -17.43
CA PHE A 114 25.21 -6.79 -17.13
C PHE A 114 26.48 -6.43 -16.32
N MET A 115 26.76 -7.17 -15.25
CA MET A 115 27.92 -6.92 -14.40
C MET A 115 29.25 -7.04 -15.17
N LEU A 116 29.33 -8.00 -16.11
CA LEU A 116 30.53 -8.25 -16.89
C LEU A 116 30.69 -7.31 -18.09
N SER A 117 29.59 -6.89 -18.72
CA SER A 117 29.60 -6.09 -19.94
C SER A 117 29.58 -4.59 -19.71
N ALA A 118 28.99 -4.10 -18.61
CA ALA A 118 28.79 -2.67 -18.33
C ALA A 118 30.08 -1.94 -17.85
N LYS A 119 31.21 -2.11 -18.55
CA LYS A 119 32.53 -1.61 -18.16
C LYS A 119 32.65 -0.09 -18.15
N GLN A 120 31.72 0.63 -18.78
CA GLN A 120 31.63 2.09 -18.75
C GLN A 120 31.32 2.64 -17.36
N PHE A 121 30.75 1.82 -16.46
CA PHE A 121 30.47 2.19 -15.08
C PHE A 121 31.52 1.59 -14.13
N GLU A 122 31.86 2.36 -13.11
CA GLU A 122 32.66 1.84 -12.00
C GLU A 122 31.98 0.62 -11.36
N PHE A 123 32.78 -0.25 -10.74
CA PHE A 123 32.26 -1.45 -10.09
C PHE A 123 31.25 -1.13 -8.98
N SER A 124 31.49 -0.06 -8.22
CA SER A 124 30.59 0.47 -7.17
C SER A 124 29.20 0.78 -7.72
N ILE A 125 29.12 1.54 -8.82
CA ILE A 125 27.88 1.93 -9.49
C ILE A 125 27.16 0.70 -10.03
N ARG A 126 27.87 -0.20 -10.71
CA ARG A 126 27.29 -1.47 -11.20
C ARG A 126 26.69 -2.30 -10.08
N ALA A 127 27.40 -2.43 -8.96
CA ALA A 127 26.94 -3.16 -7.79
C ALA A 127 25.67 -2.54 -7.20
N LEU A 128 25.61 -1.21 -7.04
CA LEU A 128 24.42 -0.50 -6.58
C LEU A 128 23.22 -0.70 -7.51
N LEU A 129 23.42 -0.55 -8.82
CA LEU A 129 22.38 -0.82 -9.83
C LEU A 129 21.88 -2.27 -9.77
N GLY A 130 22.78 -3.23 -9.57
CA GLY A 130 22.42 -4.63 -9.39
C GLY A 130 21.61 -4.89 -8.12
N ILE A 131 22.00 -4.29 -6.99
CA ILE A 131 21.25 -4.36 -5.74
C ILE A 131 19.86 -3.75 -5.93
N GLN A 132 19.77 -2.59 -6.58
CA GLN A 132 18.51 -1.92 -6.86
C GLN A 132 17.62 -2.77 -7.76
N ALA A 133 18.17 -3.37 -8.82
CA ALA A 133 17.43 -4.25 -9.73
C ALA A 133 16.88 -5.49 -9.01
N VAL A 134 17.71 -6.20 -8.24
CA VAL A 134 17.28 -7.36 -7.43
C VAL A 134 16.20 -6.94 -6.44
N THR A 135 16.40 -5.84 -5.72
CA THR A 135 15.48 -5.41 -4.68
C THR A 135 14.17 -4.88 -5.25
N GLY A 136 14.20 -4.27 -6.44
CA GLY A 136 13.03 -3.90 -7.23
C GLY A 136 12.23 -5.10 -7.72
N ALA A 137 12.91 -6.17 -8.17
CA ALA A 137 12.25 -7.43 -8.52
C ALA A 137 11.50 -8.01 -7.32
N VAL A 138 12.17 -8.10 -6.17
CA VAL A 138 11.54 -8.55 -4.91
C VAL A 138 10.37 -7.63 -4.52
N PHE A 139 10.53 -6.31 -4.64
CA PHE A 139 9.46 -5.35 -4.35
C PHE A 139 8.19 -5.61 -5.17
N VAL A 140 8.33 -5.68 -6.50
CA VAL A 140 7.20 -5.88 -7.43
C VAL A 140 6.55 -7.25 -7.23
N GLN A 141 7.35 -8.30 -7.07
CA GLN A 141 6.86 -9.65 -6.82
C GLN A 141 6.08 -9.75 -5.49
N GLY A 142 6.62 -9.17 -4.42
CA GLY A 142 5.96 -9.16 -3.12
C GLY A 142 4.66 -8.36 -3.12
N LEU A 143 4.62 -7.20 -3.81
CA LEU A 143 3.39 -6.43 -3.99
C LEU A 143 2.33 -7.19 -4.79
N SER A 144 2.73 -7.92 -5.84
CA SER A 144 1.82 -8.77 -6.62
C SER A 144 1.20 -9.86 -5.76
N LEU A 145 2.00 -10.52 -4.91
CA LEU A 145 1.52 -11.53 -3.97
C LEU A 145 0.55 -10.92 -2.94
N ILE A 146 0.87 -9.76 -2.37
CA ILE A 146 -0.04 -9.02 -1.48
C ILE A 146 -1.36 -8.72 -2.19
N GLY A 147 -1.32 -8.24 -3.43
CA GLY A 147 -2.50 -7.96 -4.24
C GLY A 147 -3.35 -9.20 -4.50
N ALA A 148 -2.72 -10.33 -4.78
CA ALA A 148 -3.40 -11.62 -4.95
C ALA A 148 -4.08 -12.08 -3.66
N LEU A 149 -3.38 -12.01 -2.52
CA LEU A 149 -3.94 -12.36 -1.20
C LEU A 149 -5.09 -11.41 -0.81
N ALA A 150 -4.96 -10.10 -1.05
CA ALA A 150 -6.03 -9.15 -0.80
C ALA A 150 -7.28 -9.42 -1.65
N SER A 151 -7.10 -9.95 -2.87
CA SER A 151 -8.20 -10.37 -3.74
C SER A 151 -8.86 -11.68 -3.28
N ALA A 152 -8.10 -12.59 -2.65
CA ALA A 152 -8.59 -13.87 -2.13
C ALA A 152 -9.77 -13.72 -1.16
N GLY A 153 -9.74 -12.67 -0.33
CA GLY A 153 -10.82 -12.34 0.59
C GLY A 153 -12.12 -11.88 -0.09
N HIS A 154 -12.18 -11.71 -1.42
CA HIS A 154 -13.35 -11.20 -2.15
C HIS A 154 -13.99 -12.26 -3.08
N PRO A 155 -14.72 -13.26 -2.54
CA PRO A 155 -15.18 -14.44 -3.32
C PRO A 155 -16.21 -14.14 -4.43
N LYS A 156 -16.82 -12.95 -4.47
CA LYS A 156 -17.88 -12.60 -5.45
C LYS A 156 -17.47 -11.64 -6.55
N ARG A 157 -16.28 -11.03 -6.48
CA ARG A 157 -15.82 -10.08 -7.49
C ARG A 157 -14.94 -10.86 -8.47
N ASN A 158 -15.54 -11.32 -9.57
CA ASN A 158 -14.89 -12.07 -10.66
C ASN A 158 -13.76 -11.29 -11.40
N LYS A 159 -13.19 -10.26 -10.77
CA LYS A 159 -12.08 -9.42 -11.25
C LYS A 159 -10.72 -9.92 -10.73
N GLY A 160 -10.63 -11.24 -10.51
CA GLY A 160 -9.55 -11.96 -9.81
C GLY A 160 -8.11 -11.75 -10.30
N PRO A 161 -7.81 -11.31 -11.53
CA PRO A 161 -6.41 -11.05 -11.92
C PRO A 161 -6.06 -9.58 -12.14
N VAL A 162 -7.05 -8.67 -12.23
CA VAL A 162 -6.78 -7.27 -12.62
C VAL A 162 -6.11 -6.51 -11.48
N GLY A 163 -6.53 -6.73 -10.23
CA GLY A 163 -5.99 -6.03 -9.06
C GLY A 163 -4.50 -6.33 -8.83
N ALA A 164 -4.13 -7.62 -8.81
CA ALA A 164 -2.73 -8.03 -8.65
C ALA A 164 -1.85 -7.54 -9.81
N ARG A 165 -2.34 -7.60 -11.06
CA ARG A 165 -1.63 -7.08 -12.23
C ARG A 165 -1.48 -5.56 -12.19
N LEU A 166 -2.52 -4.82 -11.79
CA LEU A 166 -2.45 -3.37 -11.68
C LEU A 166 -1.45 -2.94 -10.60
N ILE A 167 -1.43 -3.62 -9.46
CA ILE A 167 -0.46 -3.38 -8.38
C ILE A 167 0.96 -3.69 -8.85
N ALA A 168 1.17 -4.79 -9.58
CA ALA A 168 2.48 -5.13 -10.14
C ALA A 168 2.95 -4.13 -11.20
N VAL A 169 2.05 -3.67 -12.08
CA VAL A 169 2.36 -2.66 -13.10
C VAL A 169 2.66 -1.31 -12.47
N ILE A 170 1.83 -0.84 -11.53
CA ILE A 170 2.07 0.42 -10.81
C ILE A 170 3.39 0.33 -10.02
N GLY A 171 3.61 -0.76 -9.29
CA GLY A 171 4.85 -1.01 -8.56
C GLY A 171 6.08 -1.02 -9.48
N GLY A 172 5.97 -1.64 -10.65
CA GLY A 172 7.01 -1.67 -11.68
C GLY A 172 7.27 -0.30 -12.32
N LEU A 173 6.23 0.50 -12.57
CA LEU A 173 6.37 1.86 -13.11
C LEU A 173 6.98 2.82 -12.08
N VAL A 174 6.57 2.72 -10.82
CA VAL A 174 7.17 3.49 -9.71
C VAL A 174 8.64 3.11 -9.55
N PHE A 175 8.95 1.82 -9.55
CA PHE A 175 10.34 1.37 -9.52
C PHE A 175 11.15 1.87 -10.73
N ALA A 176 10.61 1.75 -11.95
CA ALA A 176 11.28 2.23 -13.16
C ALA A 176 11.53 3.74 -13.11
N TYR A 177 10.58 4.52 -12.61
CA TYR A 177 10.77 5.95 -12.41
C TYR A 177 11.93 6.26 -11.44
N PHE A 178 12.04 5.54 -10.33
CA PHE A 178 13.14 5.76 -9.37
C PHE A 178 14.47 5.12 -9.80
N ALA A 179 14.46 4.08 -10.62
CA ALA A 179 15.67 3.37 -11.06
C ALA A 179 16.32 3.99 -12.30
N PHE A 180 15.53 4.56 -13.21
CA PHE A 180 16.03 5.07 -14.49
C PHE A 180 16.17 6.60 -14.56
N ARG A 181 15.63 7.36 -13.60
CA ARG A 181 15.60 8.83 -13.68
C ARG A 181 16.76 9.53 -12.96
N LEU A 182 17.59 8.81 -12.20
CA LEU A 182 18.66 9.44 -11.41
C LEU A 182 20.02 9.11 -12.03
N GLY A 183 20.63 10.09 -12.67
CA GLY A 183 22.06 10.05 -12.99
C GLY A 183 22.89 10.09 -11.71
N ASP A 184 24.12 9.57 -11.76
CA ASP A 184 25.03 9.50 -10.60
C ASP A 184 25.32 10.89 -9.99
N ASP A 185 25.24 11.95 -10.82
CA ASP A 185 25.51 13.33 -10.44
C ASP A 185 24.33 14.05 -9.74
N GLU A 186 23.15 13.43 -9.65
CA GLU A 186 22.01 14.06 -8.98
C GLU A 186 22.09 13.92 -7.45
N LEU A 187 21.88 15.04 -6.75
CA LEU A 187 21.79 15.07 -5.30
C LEU A 187 20.34 15.09 -4.84
N VAL A 188 20.00 14.21 -3.91
CA VAL A 188 18.71 14.20 -3.22
C VAL A 188 18.87 14.87 -1.87
N ARG A 189 18.15 15.97 -1.66
CA ARG A 189 18.10 16.64 -0.37
C ARG A 189 17.10 15.96 0.56
N TRP A 190 17.58 15.38 1.66
CA TRP A 190 16.80 14.67 2.67
C TRP A 190 17.16 15.16 4.07
N TYR A 191 16.16 15.63 4.83
CA TYR A 191 16.36 16.30 6.13
C TYR A 191 17.35 17.47 6.07
N GLY A 192 17.39 18.17 4.93
CA GLY A 192 18.30 19.29 4.69
C GLY A 192 19.74 18.89 4.40
N ARG A 193 20.08 17.60 4.34
CA ARG A 193 21.39 17.08 3.91
C ARG A 193 21.29 16.54 2.50
N ASP A 194 22.35 16.70 1.73
CA ASP A 194 22.41 16.20 0.35
C ASP A 194 23.04 14.81 0.32
N TYR A 195 22.41 13.90 -0.41
CA TYR A 195 22.84 12.52 -0.58
C TYR A 195 22.95 12.19 -2.07
N PRO A 196 23.95 11.39 -2.50
CA PRO A 196 23.99 10.87 -3.87
C PRO A 196 22.72 10.07 -4.17
N ALA A 197 22.06 10.41 -5.27
CA ALA A 197 20.74 9.87 -5.62
C ALA A 197 20.71 8.34 -5.70
N LEU A 198 21.71 7.73 -6.35
CA LEU A 198 21.77 6.28 -6.53
C LEU A 198 21.89 5.54 -5.20
N SER A 199 22.78 5.99 -4.31
CA SER A 199 22.97 5.39 -2.99
C SER A 199 21.73 5.57 -2.13
N PHE A 200 21.16 6.78 -2.12
CA PHE A 200 19.96 7.10 -1.35
C PHE A 200 18.74 6.26 -1.78
N THR A 201 18.48 6.20 -3.08
CA THR A 201 17.36 5.41 -3.62
C THR A 201 17.54 3.91 -3.42
N THR A 202 18.78 3.40 -3.55
CA THR A 202 19.08 1.99 -3.23
C THR A 202 18.73 1.67 -1.77
N CYS A 203 19.18 2.49 -0.82
CA CYS A 203 18.83 2.31 0.59
C CYS A 203 17.31 2.38 0.83
N LEU A 204 16.63 3.34 0.21
CA LEU A 204 15.19 3.52 0.38
C LEU A 204 14.38 2.35 -0.21
N VAL A 205 14.76 1.85 -1.38
CA VAL A 205 14.13 0.69 -2.01
C VAL A 205 14.36 -0.57 -1.16
N VAL A 206 15.57 -0.79 -0.65
CA VAL A 206 15.86 -1.91 0.27
C VAL A 206 15.00 -1.86 1.53
N ALA A 207 14.95 -0.70 2.19
CA ALA A 207 14.12 -0.51 3.38
C ALA A 207 12.63 -0.74 3.09
N THR A 208 12.14 -0.25 1.95
CA THR A 208 10.73 -0.39 1.56
C THR A 208 10.39 -1.84 1.16
N THR A 209 11.31 -2.55 0.51
CA THR A 209 11.14 -3.97 0.18
C THR A 209 11.06 -4.85 1.43
N ALA A 210 11.81 -4.53 2.49
CA ALA A 210 11.66 -5.23 3.77
C ALA A 210 10.23 -5.13 4.31
N TRP A 211 9.59 -3.97 4.18
CA TRP A 211 8.18 -3.79 4.55
C TRP A 211 7.21 -4.56 3.65
N VAL A 212 7.51 -4.72 2.36
CA VAL A 212 6.72 -5.57 1.46
C VAL A 212 6.78 -7.03 1.88
N VAL A 213 7.96 -7.55 2.26
CA VAL A 213 8.10 -8.92 2.77
C VAL A 213 7.27 -9.12 4.04
N VAL A 214 7.34 -8.17 4.98
CA VAL A 214 6.53 -8.18 6.20
C VAL A 214 5.03 -8.10 5.87
N GLY A 215 4.65 -7.27 4.89
CA GLY A 215 3.28 -7.15 4.40
C GLY A 215 2.73 -8.47 3.83
N ALA A 216 3.52 -9.15 2.99
CA ALA A 216 3.18 -10.46 2.42
C ALA A 216 2.99 -11.51 3.51
N TYR A 217 3.87 -11.53 4.52
CA TYR A 217 3.72 -12.38 5.70
C TYR A 217 2.42 -12.12 6.45
N ARG A 218 2.12 -10.86 6.77
CA ARG A 218 0.88 -10.51 7.50
C ARG A 218 -0.37 -10.83 6.70
N MET A 219 -0.37 -10.62 5.39
CA MET A 219 -1.50 -11.01 4.53
C MET A 219 -1.70 -12.52 4.51
N MET A 220 -0.61 -13.30 4.47
CA MET A 220 -0.71 -14.76 4.60
C MET A 220 -1.23 -15.20 5.97
N CYS A 221 -0.83 -14.52 7.06
CA CYS A 221 -1.41 -14.78 8.39
C CYS A 221 -2.93 -14.57 8.40
N ASN A 222 -3.43 -13.49 7.80
CA ASN A 222 -4.87 -13.25 7.70
C ASN A 222 -5.58 -14.37 6.92
N GLU A 223 -5.00 -14.81 5.81
CA GLU A 223 -5.57 -15.89 4.98
C GLU A 223 -5.56 -17.27 5.67
N LEU A 224 -4.56 -17.54 6.51
CA LEU A 224 -4.49 -18.74 7.36
C LEU A 224 -5.21 -18.57 8.70
N GLN A 225 -5.92 -17.45 8.91
CA GLN A 225 -6.61 -17.11 10.15
C GLN A 225 -5.71 -17.08 11.40
N VAL A 226 -4.41 -16.85 11.21
CA VAL A 226 -3.45 -16.62 12.29
C VAL A 226 -3.60 -15.17 12.74
N ARG A 227 -4.01 -14.99 14.00
CA ARG A 227 -4.22 -13.67 14.59
C ARG A 227 -2.89 -12.95 14.78
N ALA A 228 -2.76 -11.78 14.16
CA ALA A 228 -1.57 -10.94 14.26
C ALA A 228 -1.93 -9.58 14.85
N MET A 229 -1.11 -9.10 15.79
CA MET A 229 -1.25 -7.77 16.36
C MET A 229 -0.96 -6.66 15.31
N PRO A 230 -1.53 -5.45 15.48
CA PRO A 230 -1.38 -4.34 14.54
C PRO A 230 -0.09 -3.53 14.70
N TRP A 231 0.80 -3.86 15.65
CA TRP A 231 2.00 -3.05 15.93
C TRP A 231 2.90 -2.88 14.70
N LEU A 232 3.10 -3.92 13.88
CA LEU A 232 3.88 -3.83 12.63
C LEU A 232 3.30 -2.80 11.64
N TRP A 233 1.97 -2.67 11.60
CA TRP A 233 1.30 -1.67 10.78
C TRP A 233 1.57 -0.25 11.30
N LEU A 234 1.54 -0.06 12.62
CA LEU A 234 1.85 1.23 13.22
C LEU A 234 3.30 1.64 12.96
N ILE A 235 4.27 0.72 13.11
CA ILE A 235 5.68 0.99 12.80
C ILE A 235 5.85 1.32 11.31
N PHE A 236 5.15 0.61 10.41
CA PHE A 236 5.17 0.94 8.99
C PHE A 236 4.67 2.36 8.71
N LEU A 237 3.57 2.78 9.35
CA LEU A 237 3.06 4.16 9.19
C LEU A 237 4.04 5.20 9.71
N LEU A 238 4.73 4.93 10.83
CA LEU A 238 5.80 5.80 11.33
C LEU A 238 6.97 5.88 10.33
N TYR A 239 7.37 4.74 9.75
CA TYR A 239 8.39 4.69 8.70
C TYR A 239 8.01 5.56 7.49
N VAL A 240 6.82 5.39 6.92
CA VAL A 240 6.36 6.19 5.77
C VAL A 240 6.32 7.67 6.11
N SER A 241 5.85 8.02 7.31
CA SER A 241 5.81 9.40 7.79
C SER A 241 7.21 10.01 7.86
N ALA A 242 8.18 9.27 8.41
CA ALA A 242 9.57 9.71 8.51
C ALA A 242 10.27 9.85 7.16
N VAL A 243 10.00 8.93 6.22
CA VAL A 243 10.53 9.00 4.84
C VAL A 243 10.02 10.25 4.15
N ILE A 244 8.69 10.47 4.15
CA ILE A 244 8.05 11.61 3.49
C ILE A 244 8.50 12.93 4.12
N THR A 245 8.56 13.00 5.46
CA THR A 245 9.07 14.18 6.17
C THR A 245 10.41 14.64 5.61
N GLY A 246 11.35 13.72 5.40
CA GLY A 246 12.69 14.10 5.01
C GLY A 246 12.78 14.82 3.66
N PHE A 247 11.83 14.58 2.74
CA PHE A 247 11.76 15.32 1.47
C PHE A 247 11.20 16.74 1.62
N PHE A 248 10.36 16.99 2.63
CA PHE A 248 9.77 18.31 2.89
C PHE A 248 10.54 19.11 3.96
N SER A 249 11.40 18.44 4.71
CA SER A 249 12.22 19.04 5.76
C SER A 249 13.42 19.78 5.14
N ALA A 250 13.33 21.11 5.07
CA ALA A 250 14.38 21.97 4.53
C ALA A 250 15.65 22.10 5.43
N GLY A 251 15.75 21.34 6.53
CA GLY A 251 16.88 21.42 7.47
C GLY A 251 16.84 22.62 8.41
N ILE A 252 15.69 23.29 8.51
CA ILE A 252 15.52 24.54 9.26
C ILE A 252 15.05 24.21 10.69
N GLY A 253 15.96 23.86 11.59
CA GLY A 253 15.69 23.70 13.02
C GLY A 253 14.84 22.48 13.43
N THR A 254 15.00 22.04 14.69
CA THR A 254 14.35 20.82 15.22
C THR A 254 12.83 20.94 15.31
N LEU A 255 12.31 22.09 15.75
CA LEU A 255 10.88 22.36 15.88
C LEU A 255 10.14 22.31 14.54
N THR A 256 10.72 22.88 13.49
CA THR A 256 10.11 22.86 12.15
C THR A 256 10.05 21.45 11.60
N ASN A 257 11.08 20.63 11.82
CA ASN A 257 11.11 19.23 11.41
C ASN A 257 10.05 18.41 12.15
N LEU A 258 9.88 18.62 13.46
CA LEU A 258 8.81 17.95 14.21
C LEU A 258 7.42 18.34 13.69
N ARG A 259 7.22 19.61 13.34
CA ARG A 259 5.96 20.09 12.74
C ARG A 259 5.71 19.43 11.38
N THR A 260 6.70 19.36 10.50
CA THR A 260 6.55 18.69 9.20
C THR A 260 6.34 17.18 9.34
N THR A 261 6.94 16.54 10.37
CA THR A 261 6.63 15.15 10.72
C THR A 261 5.20 14.98 11.17
N ALA A 262 4.68 15.87 12.01
CA ALA A 262 3.30 15.79 12.46
C ALA A 262 2.29 15.90 11.32
N VAL A 263 2.53 16.83 10.39
CA VAL A 263 1.66 17.02 9.22
C VAL A 263 1.76 15.84 8.25
N SER A 264 2.97 15.45 7.87
CA SER A 264 3.14 14.32 6.93
C SER A 264 2.62 13.02 7.54
N GLY A 265 2.85 12.80 8.84
CA GLY A 265 2.28 11.70 9.59
C GLY A 265 0.75 11.70 9.62
N LEU A 266 0.13 12.86 9.81
CA LEU A 266 -1.32 13.01 9.72
C LEU A 266 -1.84 12.60 8.33
N LEU A 267 -1.26 13.15 7.26
CA LEU A 267 -1.68 12.85 5.89
C LEU A 267 -1.51 11.35 5.55
N CYS A 268 -0.38 10.76 5.93
CA CYS A 268 -0.10 9.32 5.75
C CYS A 268 -1.12 8.46 6.47
N THR A 269 -1.38 8.75 7.74
CA THR A 269 -2.28 7.95 8.58
C THR A 269 -3.73 8.08 8.17
N VAL A 270 -4.15 9.27 7.73
CA VAL A 270 -5.48 9.51 7.16
C VAL A 270 -5.67 8.76 5.85
N LEU A 271 -4.73 8.86 4.92
CA LEU A 271 -4.78 8.12 3.66
C LEU A 271 -4.81 6.61 3.92
N ALA A 272 -3.99 6.14 4.85
CA ALA A 272 -3.96 4.74 5.27
C ALA A 272 -5.27 4.28 5.92
N ALA A 273 -5.93 5.14 6.71
CA ALA A 273 -7.24 4.86 7.29
C ALA A 273 -8.30 4.65 6.19
N TYR A 274 -8.35 5.53 5.18
CA TYR A 274 -9.23 5.36 4.02
C TYR A 274 -8.93 4.09 3.24
N LEU A 275 -7.66 3.87 2.88
CA LEU A 275 -7.26 2.68 2.12
C LEU A 275 -7.65 1.40 2.86
N CYS A 276 -7.34 1.29 4.15
CA CYS A 276 -7.73 0.13 4.96
C CYS A 276 -9.24 0.01 5.13
N ALA A 277 -9.98 1.12 5.29
CA ALA A 277 -11.42 1.07 5.43
C ALA A 277 -12.06 0.54 4.14
N PHE A 278 -11.74 1.10 2.98
CA PHE A 278 -12.33 0.64 1.71
C PHE A 278 -11.85 -0.76 1.28
N THR A 279 -10.62 -1.16 1.62
CA THR A 279 -10.10 -2.48 1.19
C THR A 279 -10.38 -3.61 2.17
N LEU A 280 -10.35 -3.35 3.49
CA LEU A 280 -10.38 -4.39 4.53
C LEU A 280 -11.63 -4.33 5.42
N PHE A 281 -12.39 -3.23 5.44
CA PHE A 281 -13.57 -3.14 6.29
C PHE A 281 -14.78 -3.87 5.68
N ARG A 282 -15.16 -5.02 6.25
CA ARG A 282 -16.29 -5.81 5.73
C ARG A 282 -17.21 -6.42 6.77
N ASP A 283 -16.81 -6.41 8.04
CA ASP A 283 -17.63 -6.97 9.11
C ASP A 283 -18.09 -5.87 10.08
N PRO A 284 -19.34 -5.38 9.97
CA PRO A 284 -19.90 -4.43 10.93
C PRO A 284 -20.02 -5.03 12.35
N LEU A 285 -19.98 -6.36 12.50
CA LEU A 285 -19.97 -7.03 13.81
C LEU A 285 -18.58 -7.01 14.47
N ALA A 286 -17.51 -6.64 13.75
CA ALA A 286 -16.17 -6.50 14.32
C ALA A 286 -16.15 -5.47 15.46
N LEU A 287 -16.89 -4.37 15.32
CA LEU A 287 -17.01 -3.35 16.36
C LEU A 287 -17.70 -3.89 17.62
N ARG A 288 -18.69 -4.79 17.49
CA ARG A 288 -19.33 -5.43 18.66
C ARG A 288 -18.34 -6.30 19.41
N ARG A 289 -17.55 -7.09 18.67
CA ARG A 289 -16.52 -7.96 19.25
C ARG A 289 -15.48 -7.15 20.00
N LEU A 290 -15.05 -6.02 19.45
CA LEU A 290 -14.14 -5.09 20.13
C LEU A 290 -14.71 -4.54 21.44
N VAL A 291 -15.95 -4.05 21.43
CA VAL A 291 -16.59 -3.56 22.67
C VAL A 291 -16.68 -4.66 23.72
N ARG A 292 -17.02 -5.89 23.30
CA ARG A 292 -17.06 -7.04 24.20
C ARG A 292 -15.68 -7.37 24.79
N TYR A 293 -14.64 -7.53 23.96
CA TYR A 293 -13.29 -7.81 24.46
C TYR A 293 -12.75 -6.72 25.37
N GLY A 294 -13.08 -5.46 25.10
CA GLY A 294 -12.73 -4.34 25.97
C GLY A 294 -13.44 -4.39 27.33
N ARG A 295 -14.72 -4.79 27.36
CA ARG A 295 -15.49 -4.97 28.60
C ARG A 295 -15.01 -6.18 29.41
N ASP A 296 -14.69 -7.27 28.72
CA ASP A 296 -14.27 -8.53 29.31
C ASP A 296 -12.79 -8.50 29.76
N GLY A 297 -12.07 -7.39 29.54
CA GLY A 297 -10.66 -7.22 29.92
C GLY A 297 -9.67 -8.04 29.08
N GLU A 298 -10.11 -8.62 27.97
CA GLU A 298 -9.30 -9.47 27.10
C GLU A 298 -8.42 -8.64 26.14
N TRP A 299 -7.50 -7.82 26.69
CA TRP A 299 -6.70 -6.84 25.92
C TRP A 299 -5.90 -7.44 24.75
N ARG A 300 -5.44 -8.67 24.90
CA ARG A 300 -4.74 -9.38 23.81
C ARG A 300 -5.68 -9.65 22.63
N ARG A 301 -6.87 -10.17 22.90
CA ARG A 301 -7.89 -10.45 21.88
C ARG A 301 -8.49 -9.17 21.31
N PHE A 302 -8.57 -8.12 22.13
CA PHE A 302 -8.90 -6.78 21.67
C PHE A 302 -7.90 -6.34 20.60
N GLY A 303 -6.60 -6.30 20.92
CA GLY A 303 -5.56 -5.89 19.97
C GLY A 303 -5.52 -6.73 18.69
N GLU A 304 -5.70 -8.05 18.79
CA GLU A 304 -5.79 -8.96 17.64
C GLU A 304 -7.03 -8.71 16.75
N ALA A 305 -8.11 -8.15 17.30
CA ALA A 305 -9.35 -7.92 16.59
C ALA A 305 -9.51 -6.48 16.06
N VAL A 306 -8.64 -5.54 16.44
CA VAL A 306 -8.75 -4.14 16.01
C VAL A 306 -8.50 -4.02 14.50
N PRO A 307 -9.46 -3.47 13.72
CA PRO A 307 -9.25 -3.18 12.32
C PRO A 307 -8.09 -2.20 12.10
N LEU A 308 -7.30 -2.42 11.05
CA LEU A 308 -6.15 -1.57 10.73
C LEU A 308 -6.53 -0.11 10.49
N TRP A 309 -7.72 0.18 9.93
CA TRP A 309 -8.18 1.55 9.74
C TRP A 309 -8.38 2.29 11.07
N LEU A 310 -8.80 1.59 12.12
CA LEU A 310 -8.97 2.19 13.45
C LEU A 310 -7.63 2.45 14.12
N CYS A 311 -6.64 1.59 13.89
CA CYS A 311 -5.25 1.83 14.30
C CYS A 311 -4.66 3.07 13.59
N SER A 312 -4.88 3.19 12.28
CA SER A 312 -4.47 4.36 11.51
C SER A 312 -5.15 5.64 12.01
N LEU A 313 -6.45 5.57 12.33
CA LEU A 313 -7.22 6.68 12.89
C LEU A 313 -6.72 7.08 14.29
N ALA A 314 -6.38 6.11 15.14
CA ALA A 314 -5.80 6.40 16.46
C ALA A 314 -4.45 7.11 16.32
N LEU A 315 -3.63 6.69 15.35
CA LEU A 315 -2.36 7.34 15.07
C LEU A 315 -2.55 8.75 14.46
N SER A 316 -3.59 8.97 13.65
CA SER A 316 -3.90 10.31 13.14
C SER A 316 -4.33 11.28 14.25
N VAL A 317 -5.09 10.82 15.25
CA VAL A 317 -5.41 11.63 16.46
C VAL A 317 -4.14 12.09 17.17
N MET A 318 -3.18 11.18 17.36
CA MET A 318 -1.89 11.51 17.97
C MET A 318 -1.15 12.58 17.16
N TRP A 319 -1.11 12.45 15.83
CA TRP A 319 -0.46 13.45 14.97
C TRP A 319 -1.15 14.81 15.00
N VAL A 320 -2.48 14.86 15.05
CA VAL A 320 -3.23 16.12 15.25
C VAL A 320 -2.83 16.77 16.57
N ALA A 321 -2.81 16.00 17.68
CA ALA A 321 -2.47 16.53 18.99
C ALA A 321 -1.05 17.12 19.03
N ILE A 322 -0.07 16.41 18.43
CA ILE A 322 1.31 16.91 18.30
C ILE A 322 1.34 18.17 17.43
N SER A 323 0.65 18.17 16.30
CA SER A 323 0.61 19.32 15.38
C SER A 323 0.01 20.56 16.05
N MET A 324 -1.06 20.40 16.82
CA MET A 324 -1.68 21.48 17.60
C MET A 324 -0.75 22.01 18.70
N ALA A 325 -0.10 21.12 19.45
CA ALA A 325 0.81 21.50 20.52
C ALA A 325 2.01 22.32 19.99
N LEU A 326 2.51 21.96 18.80
CA LEU A 326 3.64 22.64 18.16
C LEU A 326 3.27 23.95 17.47
N SER A 327 2.01 24.14 17.07
CA SER A 327 1.52 25.38 16.43
C SER A 327 1.33 26.55 17.40
N GLY A 328 1.47 26.33 18.71
CA GLY A 328 1.56 27.41 19.71
C GLY A 328 0.33 28.32 19.81
N GLY A 329 -0.84 27.91 19.32
CA GLY A 329 -2.07 28.69 19.48
C GLY A 329 -2.34 29.76 18.42
N VAL A 330 -1.39 30.08 17.53
CA VAL A 330 -1.49 31.24 16.63
C VAL A 330 -2.07 30.82 15.27
N ILE A 331 -3.25 31.34 14.93
CA ILE A 331 -3.85 31.21 13.60
C ILE A 331 -3.26 32.34 12.74
N ALA A 332 -2.51 31.99 11.69
CA ALA A 332 -1.96 32.93 10.73
C ALA A 332 -2.83 32.93 9.44
N PRO A 333 -3.80 33.86 9.29
CA PRO A 333 -4.80 33.80 8.21
C PRO A 333 -4.21 33.84 6.79
N GLN A 334 -2.99 34.34 6.60
CA GLN A 334 -2.36 34.48 5.27
C GLN A 334 -1.35 33.39 4.91
N LYS A 335 -1.13 32.40 5.77
CA LYS A 335 -0.18 31.32 5.52
C LYS A 335 -0.82 29.95 5.79
N PRO A 336 -1.56 29.38 4.83
CA PRO A 336 -2.30 28.13 5.02
C PRO A 336 -1.41 26.94 5.42
N VAL A 337 -0.13 26.96 5.01
CA VAL A 337 0.88 25.96 5.39
C VAL A 337 1.36 26.13 6.85
N GLU A 338 1.27 27.33 7.43
CA GLU A 338 1.61 27.53 8.84
C GLU A 338 0.44 27.17 9.78
N ASN A 339 -0.81 27.16 9.26
CA ASN A 339 -2.02 26.72 9.99
C ASN A 339 -2.23 25.20 10.04
N LEU A 340 -1.28 24.41 9.53
CA LEU A 340 -1.42 22.95 9.43
C LEU A 340 -1.67 22.25 10.79
N GLY A 341 -1.32 22.87 11.91
CA GLY A 341 -1.71 22.41 13.26
C GLY A 341 -3.21 22.44 13.51
N PHE A 342 -3.88 23.53 13.12
CA PHE A 342 -5.31 23.71 13.32
C PHE A 342 -6.15 23.05 12.23
N VAL A 343 -5.64 22.96 11.00
CA VAL A 343 -6.27 22.24 9.88
C VAL A 343 -6.37 20.74 10.17
N GLY A 344 -5.51 20.20 11.04
CA GLY A 344 -5.53 18.77 11.36
C GLY A 344 -6.82 18.29 12.03
N VAL A 345 -7.45 19.13 12.87
CA VAL A 345 -8.71 18.80 13.56
C VAL A 345 -9.88 18.62 12.57
N PRO A 346 -10.25 19.62 11.73
CA PRO A 346 -11.33 19.44 10.78
C PRO A 346 -11.01 18.33 9.79
N LEU A 347 -9.74 18.16 9.38
CA LEU A 347 -9.35 17.05 8.50
C LEU A 347 -9.62 15.67 9.14
N LEU A 348 -9.29 15.48 10.42
CA LEU A 348 -9.62 14.26 11.15
C LEU A 348 -11.13 14.05 11.27
N LEU A 349 -11.89 15.11 11.56
CA LEU A 349 -13.35 15.04 11.66
C LEU A 349 -13.99 14.67 10.30
N PHE A 350 -13.48 15.18 9.18
CA PHE A 350 -13.90 14.75 7.84
C PHE A 350 -13.73 13.25 7.64
N VAL A 351 -12.57 12.70 8.03
CA VAL A 351 -12.31 11.26 7.91
C VAL A 351 -13.28 10.46 8.78
N ILE A 352 -13.49 10.88 10.03
CA ILE A 352 -14.42 10.21 10.95
C ILE A 352 -15.84 10.21 10.35
N ARG A 353 -16.30 11.34 9.83
CA ARG A 353 -17.60 11.47 9.17
C ARG A 353 -17.71 10.53 7.97
N ASP A 354 -16.72 10.51 7.09
CA ASP A 354 -16.75 9.68 5.89
C ASP A 354 -16.71 8.18 6.22
N LEU A 355 -15.96 7.78 7.25
CA LEU A 355 -15.95 6.42 7.77
C LEU A 355 -17.29 6.04 8.43
N LEU A 356 -17.97 6.98 9.10
CA LEU A 356 -19.31 6.76 9.64
C LEU A 356 -20.35 6.56 8.52
N ILE A 357 -20.22 7.28 7.41
CA ILE A 357 -21.05 7.08 6.21
C ILE A 357 -20.80 5.67 5.64
N LEU A 358 -19.53 5.25 5.53
CA LEU A 358 -19.18 3.90 5.11
C LEU A 358 -19.78 2.83 6.04
N LEU A 359 -19.70 3.04 7.35
CA LEU A 359 -20.29 2.18 8.37
C LEU A 359 -21.82 2.11 8.22
N ALA A 360 -22.50 3.25 8.05
CA ALA A 360 -23.93 3.32 7.82
C ALA A 360 -24.33 2.55 6.55
N ALA A 361 -23.63 2.79 5.44
CA ALA A 361 -23.85 2.12 4.16
C ALA A 361 -23.65 0.59 4.27
N SER A 362 -22.61 0.15 5.00
CA SER A 362 -22.34 -1.28 5.24
C SER A 362 -23.42 -1.98 6.08
N ASN A 363 -24.10 -1.22 6.94
CA ASN A 363 -25.19 -1.72 7.76
C ASN A 363 -26.51 -1.79 6.99
N PHE A 364 -26.78 -0.83 6.10
CA PHE A 364 -28.04 -0.73 5.34
C PHE A 364 -28.06 -1.53 4.04
N ALA A 365 -27.00 -1.44 3.23
CA ALA A 365 -26.90 -2.13 1.94
C ALA A 365 -26.38 -3.56 2.12
N ARG A 366 -26.54 -4.40 1.08
CA ARG A 366 -25.69 -5.60 0.96
C ARG A 366 -24.23 -5.13 1.04
N PRO A 367 -23.35 -5.79 1.81
CA PRO A 367 -21.97 -5.35 2.00
C PRO A 367 -21.24 -5.09 0.67
N ASP A 368 -21.58 -5.86 -0.36
CA ASP A 368 -21.07 -5.72 -1.74
C ASP A 368 -21.36 -4.36 -2.42
N ARG A 369 -22.36 -3.59 -1.96
CA ARG A 369 -22.73 -2.27 -2.50
C ARG A 369 -22.36 -1.11 -1.59
N ALA A 370 -21.82 -1.38 -0.40
CA ALA A 370 -21.49 -0.36 0.59
C ALA A 370 -20.42 0.63 0.07
N GLU A 371 -19.40 0.13 -0.62
CA GLU A 371 -18.35 0.96 -1.23
C GLU A 371 -18.94 1.94 -2.26
N MET A 372 -19.76 1.44 -3.20
CA MET A 372 -20.34 2.25 -4.27
C MET A 372 -21.33 3.29 -3.72
N THR A 373 -22.18 2.89 -2.78
CA THR A 373 -23.13 3.81 -2.13
C THR A 373 -22.39 4.89 -1.35
N THR A 374 -21.31 4.55 -0.66
CA THR A 374 -20.45 5.53 0.02
C THR A 374 -19.80 6.48 -0.98
N ALA A 375 -19.17 5.96 -2.04
CA ALA A 375 -18.52 6.78 -3.06
C ALA A 375 -19.50 7.74 -3.75
N LEU A 376 -20.70 7.28 -4.08
CA LEU A 376 -21.76 8.13 -4.62
C LEU A 376 -22.20 9.20 -3.62
N THR A 377 -22.38 8.83 -2.34
CA THR A 377 -22.76 9.78 -1.28
C THR A 377 -21.70 10.85 -1.08
N LEU A 378 -20.41 10.46 -1.06
CA LEU A 378 -19.30 11.39 -0.94
C LEU A 378 -19.20 12.28 -2.19
N GLY A 379 -19.36 11.73 -3.40
CA GLY A 379 -19.37 12.53 -4.63
C GLY A 379 -20.49 13.56 -4.66
N LEU A 380 -21.69 13.19 -4.17
CA LEU A 380 -22.81 14.12 -4.01
C LEU A 380 -22.48 15.21 -2.98
N LEU A 381 -21.92 14.83 -1.83
CA LEU A 381 -21.71 15.74 -0.71
C LEU A 381 -20.53 16.71 -0.92
N TYR A 382 -19.47 16.27 -1.60
CA TYR A 382 -18.29 17.09 -1.85
C TYR A 382 -18.33 17.87 -3.16
N TRP A 383 -19.04 17.37 -4.18
CA TRP A 383 -18.98 17.96 -5.52
C TRP A 383 -20.34 18.44 -6.02
N LEU A 384 -21.30 17.53 -6.21
CA LEU A 384 -22.55 17.89 -6.90
C LEU A 384 -23.39 18.89 -6.09
N ALA A 385 -23.68 18.58 -4.82
CA ALA A 385 -24.54 19.43 -4.01
C ALA A 385 -23.92 20.81 -3.72
N PRO A 386 -22.64 20.91 -3.29
CA PRO A 386 -21.99 22.22 -3.11
C PRO A 386 -21.99 23.07 -4.40
N ALA A 387 -21.67 22.46 -5.55
CA ALA A 387 -21.65 23.18 -6.83
C ALA A 387 -23.04 23.69 -7.24
N LEU A 388 -24.09 22.90 -7.04
CA LEU A 388 -25.47 23.34 -7.32
C LEU A 388 -25.89 24.50 -6.41
N PHE A 389 -25.55 24.46 -5.12
CA PHE A 389 -25.86 25.56 -4.20
C PHE A 389 -25.06 26.82 -4.52
N GLU A 390 -23.79 26.70 -4.90
CA GLU A 390 -22.97 27.83 -5.36
C GLU A 390 -23.56 28.47 -6.63
N MET A 391 -24.00 27.66 -7.61
CA MET A 391 -24.67 28.16 -8.81
C MET A 391 -26.00 28.88 -8.52
N LEU A 392 -26.68 28.53 -7.43
CA LEU A 392 -27.92 29.15 -6.98
C LEU A 392 -27.69 30.38 -6.07
N GLY A 393 -26.43 30.78 -5.83
CA GLY A 393 -26.08 31.89 -4.92
C GLY A 393 -26.24 31.56 -3.44
N LEU A 394 -26.41 30.28 -3.08
CA LEU A 394 -26.59 29.79 -1.70
C LEU A 394 -25.24 29.36 -1.09
N GLU A 395 -24.27 30.26 -1.05
CA GLU A 395 -22.90 29.98 -0.59
C GLU A 395 -22.85 29.46 0.85
N THR A 396 -23.73 29.96 1.73
CA THR A 396 -23.82 29.51 3.13
C THR A 396 -24.24 28.04 3.25
N VAL A 397 -25.13 27.57 2.36
CA VAL A 397 -25.56 26.17 2.30
C VAL A 397 -24.46 25.29 1.70
N SER A 398 -23.70 25.81 0.73
CA SER A 398 -22.50 25.10 0.23
C SER A 398 -21.45 24.93 1.34
N GLN A 399 -21.18 25.98 2.12
CA GLN A 399 -20.24 25.93 3.25
C GLN A 399 -20.70 24.98 4.37
N LEU A 400 -22.01 24.78 4.55
CA LEU A 400 -22.55 23.78 5.47
C LEU A 400 -22.21 22.35 5.06
N LEU A 401 -22.10 22.06 3.76
CA LEU A 401 -21.73 20.73 3.25
C LEU A 401 -20.22 20.55 3.14
N ARG A 402 -19.53 21.58 2.64
CA ARG A 402 -18.09 21.67 2.46
C ARG A 402 -17.53 22.85 3.26
N PRO A 403 -17.36 22.69 4.59
CA PRO A 403 -16.79 23.75 5.41
C PRO A 403 -15.40 24.16 4.93
N ALA A 404 -15.12 25.46 4.91
CA ALA A 404 -13.86 26.04 4.46
C ALA A 404 -12.75 25.88 5.52
N PHE A 405 -12.31 24.64 5.72
CA PHE A 405 -11.39 24.28 6.80
C PHE A 405 -9.96 24.84 6.66
N TRP A 406 -9.59 25.33 5.47
CA TRP A 406 -8.30 26.02 5.23
C TRP A 406 -8.30 27.47 5.71
N THR A 407 -9.45 28.15 5.63
CA THR A 407 -9.59 29.57 5.97
C THR A 407 -10.09 29.77 7.39
N ASP A 408 -11.04 28.95 7.84
CA ASP A 408 -11.58 28.99 9.19
C ASP A 408 -11.69 27.57 9.78
N PRO A 409 -10.60 27.03 10.35
CA PRO A 409 -10.56 25.66 10.87
C PRO A 409 -11.46 25.47 12.09
N VAL A 410 -11.73 26.54 12.86
CA VAL A 410 -12.53 26.45 14.09
C VAL A 410 -14.00 26.30 13.75
N SER A 411 -14.57 27.17 12.92
CA SER A 411 -15.97 27.05 12.50
C SER A 411 -16.19 25.76 11.71
N ALA A 412 -15.24 25.37 10.85
CA ALA A 412 -15.27 24.10 10.14
C ALA A 412 -15.34 22.90 11.10
N SER A 413 -14.58 22.93 12.19
CA SER A 413 -14.59 21.87 13.20
C SER A 413 -15.95 21.76 13.91
N VAL A 414 -16.57 22.89 14.26
CA VAL A 414 -17.91 22.91 14.88
C VAL A 414 -18.95 22.33 13.93
N LEU A 415 -18.95 22.75 12.67
CA LEU A 415 -19.87 22.23 11.66
C LEU A 415 -19.68 20.73 11.43
N LEU A 416 -18.44 20.25 11.39
CA LEU A 416 -18.13 18.82 11.23
C LEU A 416 -18.54 17.99 12.44
N LEU A 417 -18.45 18.52 13.67
CA LEU A 417 -18.97 17.83 14.86
C LEU A 417 -20.48 17.61 14.76
N ILE A 418 -21.22 18.61 14.26
CA ILE A 418 -22.67 18.47 14.01
C ILE A 418 -22.92 17.38 12.96
N GLN A 419 -22.17 17.40 11.85
CA GLN A 419 -22.29 16.37 10.81
C GLN A 419 -21.95 14.97 11.34
N ILE A 420 -20.92 14.82 12.17
CA ILE A 420 -20.56 13.55 12.81
C ILE A 420 -21.69 13.07 13.72
N ALA A 421 -22.30 13.96 14.52
CA ALA A 421 -23.42 13.60 15.38
C ALA A 421 -24.61 13.07 14.55
N LEU A 422 -24.94 13.73 13.44
CA LEU A 422 -25.97 13.30 12.49
C LEU A 422 -25.63 11.95 11.84
N CYS A 423 -24.40 11.78 11.34
CA CYS A 423 -23.94 10.53 10.74
C CYS A 423 -23.91 9.37 11.75
N THR A 424 -23.54 9.65 13.01
CA THR A 424 -23.53 8.67 14.10
C THR A 424 -24.95 8.25 14.45
N ALA A 425 -25.88 9.20 14.60
CA ALA A 425 -27.30 8.91 14.84
C ALA A 425 -27.90 8.07 13.71
N TRP A 426 -27.56 8.40 12.46
CA TRP A 426 -27.97 7.64 11.28
C TRP A 426 -27.39 6.22 11.26
N ALA A 427 -26.08 6.07 11.44
CA ALA A 427 -25.41 4.77 11.50
C ALA A 427 -25.95 3.89 12.64
N TYR A 428 -26.20 4.47 13.81
CA TYR A 428 -26.76 3.79 14.96
C TYR A 428 -28.21 3.33 14.72
N ARG A 429 -29.05 4.18 14.14
CA ARG A 429 -30.43 3.83 13.77
C ARG A 429 -30.45 2.64 12.81
N LEU A 430 -29.62 2.67 11.77
CA LEU A 430 -29.51 1.59 10.79
C LEU A 430 -28.99 0.30 11.41
N TYR A 431 -28.01 0.41 12.30
CA TYR A 431 -27.51 -0.71 13.06
C TYR A 431 -28.60 -1.37 13.93
N ARG A 432 -29.44 -0.58 14.62
CA ARG A 432 -30.56 -1.11 15.42
C ARG A 432 -31.57 -1.87 14.57
N ILE A 433 -31.93 -1.35 13.39
CA ILE A 433 -32.87 -2.01 12.47
C ILE A 433 -32.35 -3.39 12.06
N ARG A 434 -31.05 -3.52 11.78
CA ARG A 434 -30.43 -4.80 11.42
C ARG A 434 -30.24 -5.75 12.60
N ALA A 435 -30.08 -5.21 13.81
CA ALA A 435 -29.90 -5.97 15.04
C ALA A 435 -31.21 -6.53 15.61
N ALA A 436 -32.35 -5.97 15.23
CA ALA A 436 -33.65 -6.47 15.67
C ALA A 436 -33.81 -7.93 15.21
N PRO A 437 -34.21 -8.86 16.10
CA PRO A 437 -34.50 -10.23 15.67
C PRO A 437 -35.54 -10.15 14.57
N ARG A 438 -35.28 -10.82 13.44
CA ARG A 438 -36.31 -11.09 12.44
C ARG A 438 -37.33 -11.97 13.13
N THR A 439 -38.34 -11.38 13.74
CA THR A 439 -39.53 -12.10 14.19
C THR A 439 -40.03 -12.88 12.99
N ALA A 440 -40.15 -14.19 13.17
CA ALA A 440 -40.62 -15.13 12.18
C ALA A 440 -41.87 -14.57 11.49
N ALA A 441 -41.72 -14.15 10.24
CA ALA A 441 -42.79 -13.75 9.36
C ALA A 441 -42.66 -14.57 8.08
N THR A 442 -42.96 -15.86 8.22
CA THR A 442 -43.62 -16.75 7.26
C THR A 442 -43.91 -18.05 8.01
N ALA A 443 -44.99 -18.02 8.80
CA ALA A 443 -45.82 -19.20 9.04
C ALA A 443 -46.89 -19.22 7.95
#